data_AF-A0A968LHI0-F1
#
_entry.id   AF-A0A968LHI0-F1
#
_cell.length_a   1.000
_cell.length_b   1.000
_cell.length_c   1.000
_cell.angle_alpha   90.00
_cell.angle_beta   90.00
_cell.angle_gamma   90.00
#
_symmetry.space_group_name_H-M   'P 1'
#
loop_
_entity.id
_entity.type
_entity.pdbx_description
1 polymer ?
#
loop_
_entity_poly.entity_id
_entity_poly.type
_entity_poly.pdbx_seq_one_letter_code
_entity_poly.pdbx_strand_id
1 'polypeptide(L)'
;HEFLDQQAEQAGVGSAPALSFAIVQPPADLTGGDVLEGQAVFNGSCAVCHGQDGAGTNQAPPVVGFGHDPGYSATRIRTSGRSDSAVYEGLTGGVMPFWASDRLSDAELLDLVAYLAESEPDPTTSDGDGDDDTTTTGDGDGDCELTSARIGWKAELVNYFHGVGGTAEIIDDCTVEITNFTYDGTGIDVRIYGGQGGDYDNGFAMTEDLLKPGGYSGVTLIAKLPPGESMDMLDGISVWCVDVGVDFGSGSFAPP
;
A
#
# COMPACT_ATOMS: atom_id res chain seq x y z
N HIS A 1 -8.79 58.64 50.55
CA HIS A 1 -8.68 58.80 49.09
C HIS A 1 -7.33 58.21 48.65
N GLU A 2 -6.96 56.93 48.80
CA GLU A 2 -7.68 55.67 48.55
C GLU A 2 -8.61 55.82 47.36
N PHE A 3 -8.23 55.29 46.18
CA PHE A 3 -9.09 54.89 45.04
C PHE A 3 -8.41 54.95 43.66
N LEU A 4 -7.07 54.91 43.53
CA LEU A 4 -6.43 54.83 42.19
C LEU A 4 -5.24 53.85 42.10
N ASP A 5 -5.22 52.78 42.91
CA ASP A 5 -4.19 51.71 42.87
C ASP A 5 -4.76 50.31 42.59
N GLN A 6 -5.99 50.19 42.10
CA GLN A 6 -6.59 48.89 41.78
C GLN A 6 -7.34 48.95 40.45
N GLN A 7 -6.63 48.72 39.35
CA GLN A 7 -7.05 47.89 38.20
C GLN A 7 -5.79 47.53 37.39
N ALA A 8 -4.87 46.82 38.04
CA ALA A 8 -3.90 45.96 37.35
C ALA A 8 -4.56 44.57 37.23
N GLU A 9 -5.64 44.50 36.46
CA GLU A 9 -6.41 43.27 36.29
C GLU A 9 -5.88 42.49 35.08
N GLN A 10 -5.11 41.45 35.40
CA GLN A 10 -5.18 40.13 34.77
C GLN A 10 -5.07 40.09 33.23
N ALA A 11 -3.88 40.35 32.69
CA ALA A 11 -3.41 39.63 31.52
C ALA A 11 -2.50 38.50 32.01
N GLY A 12 -3.12 37.40 32.44
CA GLY A 12 -2.39 36.17 32.73
C GLY A 12 -1.67 35.72 31.47
N VAL A 13 -0.36 35.90 31.43
CA VAL A 13 0.53 35.21 30.48
C VAL A 13 0.61 33.76 30.93
N GLY A 14 -0.52 33.05 30.82
CA GLY A 14 -0.48 31.60 30.76
C GLY A 14 0.26 31.29 29.49
N SER A 15 1.54 30.90 29.59
CA SER A 15 2.18 30.19 28.50
C SER A 15 1.28 29.02 28.17
N ALA A 16 0.50 29.14 27.11
CA ALA A 16 -0.16 27.99 26.52
C ALA A 16 0.96 26.96 26.31
N PRO A 17 0.83 25.73 26.83
CA PRO A 17 1.83 24.71 26.55
C PRO A 17 1.97 24.63 25.03
N ALA A 18 3.21 24.63 24.54
CA ALA A 18 3.45 24.44 23.12
C ALA A 18 2.74 23.16 22.70
N LEU A 19 1.85 23.26 21.72
CA LEU A 19 1.19 22.09 21.15
C LEU A 19 2.30 21.24 20.53
N SER A 20 2.59 20.11 21.14
CA SER A 20 3.54 19.13 20.64
C SER A 20 2.82 18.29 19.60
N PHE A 21 2.97 18.66 18.33
CA PHE A 21 2.47 17.89 17.18
C PHE A 21 3.46 16.76 16.85
N ALA A 22 3.64 15.82 17.78
CA ALA A 22 4.54 14.69 17.58
C ALA A 22 3.81 13.57 16.82
N ILE A 23 4.48 12.98 15.83
CA ILE A 23 4.06 11.70 15.27
C ILE A 23 4.12 10.66 16.39
N VAL A 24 2.96 10.12 16.75
CA VAL A 24 2.87 9.05 17.75
C VAL A 24 3.16 7.72 17.05
N GLN A 25 4.21 7.04 17.50
CA GLN A 25 4.51 5.69 17.02
C GLN A 25 3.37 4.74 17.41
N PRO A 26 3.10 3.69 16.61
CA PRO A 26 2.12 2.69 17.00
C PRO A 26 2.50 2.02 18.34
N PRO A 27 1.52 1.56 19.14
CA PRO A 27 1.79 0.75 20.33
C PRO A 27 2.67 -0.46 19.99
N ALA A 28 3.56 -0.84 20.92
CA ALA A 28 4.46 -1.98 20.73
C ALA A 28 3.72 -3.34 20.74
N ASP A 29 2.56 -3.39 21.39
CA ASP A 29 1.66 -4.53 21.38
C ASP A 29 0.46 -4.18 20.50
N LEU A 30 0.27 -4.94 19.42
CA LEU A 30 -0.80 -4.74 18.45
C LEU A 30 -1.96 -5.74 18.61
N THR A 31 -1.99 -6.45 19.74
CA THR A 31 -3.04 -7.42 20.05
C THR A 31 -4.22 -6.79 20.81
N GLY A 32 -5.37 -7.47 20.81
CA GLY A 32 -6.52 -7.09 21.63
C GLY A 32 -7.49 -6.07 21.01
N GLY A 33 -7.35 -5.78 19.71
CA GLY A 33 -8.36 -5.03 18.95
C GLY A 33 -9.62 -5.85 18.67
N ASP A 34 -10.74 -5.16 18.49
CA ASP A 34 -12.04 -5.71 18.09
C ASP A 34 -12.26 -5.50 16.58
N VAL A 35 -12.44 -6.61 15.87
CA VAL A 35 -12.59 -6.63 14.40
C VAL A 35 -13.84 -5.90 13.95
N LEU A 36 -14.94 -5.98 14.70
CA LEU A 36 -16.21 -5.35 14.32
C LEU A 36 -16.14 -3.84 14.49
N GLU A 37 -15.52 -3.37 15.58
CA GLU A 37 -15.23 -1.94 15.78
C GLU A 37 -14.23 -1.46 14.72
N GLY A 38 -13.21 -2.26 14.40
CA GLY A 38 -12.24 -1.97 13.35
C GLY A 38 -12.87 -1.78 11.98
N GLN A 39 -13.81 -2.66 11.60
CA GLN A 39 -14.59 -2.53 10.39
C GLN A 39 -15.42 -1.24 10.39
N ALA A 40 -16.02 -0.86 11.52
CA ALA A 40 -16.80 0.37 11.63
C ALA A 40 -15.92 1.62 11.44
N VAL A 41 -14.73 1.65 12.05
CA VAL A 41 -13.74 2.73 11.85
C VAL A 41 -13.29 2.78 10.39
N PHE A 42 -13.00 1.61 9.78
CA PHE A 42 -12.55 1.51 8.40
C PHE A 42 -13.59 2.06 7.42
N ASN A 43 -14.86 1.66 7.58
CA ASN A 43 -15.97 2.12 6.76
C ASN A 43 -16.24 3.63 6.92
N GLY A 44 -15.98 4.19 8.11
CA GLY A 44 -16.18 5.61 8.37
C GLY A 44 -15.14 6.53 7.74
N SER A 45 -13.91 6.05 7.56
CA SER A 45 -12.75 6.91 7.30
C SER A 45 -11.82 6.43 6.17
N CYS A 46 -11.69 5.13 5.97
CA CYS A 46 -10.66 4.54 5.11
C CYS A 46 -11.24 4.06 3.77
N ALA A 47 -12.44 3.45 3.80
CA ALA A 47 -13.09 2.85 2.64
C ALA A 47 -13.38 3.84 1.50
N VAL A 48 -13.50 5.14 1.81
CA VAL A 48 -13.71 6.20 0.80
C VAL A 48 -12.61 6.24 -0.26
N CYS A 49 -11.37 5.91 0.12
CA CYS A 49 -10.25 5.82 -0.80
C CYS A 49 -9.81 4.36 -1.03
N HIS A 50 -9.73 3.57 0.04
CA HIS A 50 -9.25 2.18 -0.03
C HIS A 50 -10.31 1.16 -0.43
N GLY A 51 -11.50 1.61 -0.80
CA GLY A 51 -12.58 0.74 -1.28
C GLY A 51 -13.30 0.01 -0.15
N GLN A 52 -14.46 -0.56 -0.49
CA GLN A 52 -15.17 -1.42 0.44
C GLN A 52 -14.28 -2.60 0.81
N ASP A 53 -14.25 -2.93 2.10
CA ASP A 53 -13.46 -4.02 2.66
C ASP A 53 -11.95 -3.96 2.35
N GLY A 54 -11.44 -2.80 1.97
CA GLY A 54 -10.03 -2.62 1.63
C GLY A 54 -9.63 -3.13 0.25
N ALA A 55 -10.60 -3.40 -0.64
CA ALA A 55 -10.37 -3.93 -1.99
C ALA A 55 -9.67 -2.96 -2.96
N GLY A 56 -9.44 -1.71 -2.55
CA GLY A 56 -8.80 -0.68 -3.35
C GLY A 56 -9.72 0.03 -4.33
N THR A 57 -9.28 1.20 -4.80
CA THR A 57 -9.94 1.97 -5.85
C THR A 57 -8.91 2.74 -6.67
N ASN A 58 -9.37 3.48 -7.68
CA ASN A 58 -8.54 4.47 -8.40
C ASN A 58 -8.05 5.64 -7.52
N GLN A 59 -8.48 5.75 -6.26
CA GLN A 59 -8.07 6.81 -5.32
C GLN A 59 -7.02 6.33 -4.32
N ALA A 60 -7.05 5.06 -3.92
CA ALA A 60 -6.03 4.46 -3.08
C ALA A 60 -5.97 2.95 -3.29
N PRO A 61 -4.78 2.34 -3.14
CA PRO A 61 -4.60 0.91 -3.39
C PRO A 61 -5.41 0.06 -2.40
N PRO A 62 -5.60 -1.23 -2.71
CA PRO A 62 -6.09 -2.19 -1.73
C PRO A 62 -5.17 -2.26 -0.51
N VAL A 63 -5.72 -2.68 0.62
CA VAL A 63 -5.03 -2.79 1.93
C VAL A 63 -5.24 -4.15 2.60
N VAL A 64 -5.80 -5.10 1.85
CA VAL A 64 -6.05 -6.50 2.22
C VAL A 64 -5.66 -7.40 1.04
N GLY A 65 -5.33 -8.67 1.29
CA GLY A 65 -5.03 -9.65 0.23
C GLY A 65 -3.55 -9.76 -0.14
N PHE A 66 -2.67 -9.11 0.61
CA PHE A 66 -1.22 -9.09 0.37
C PHE A 66 -0.40 -9.66 1.54
N GLY A 67 -1.05 -10.12 2.61
CA GLY A 67 -0.40 -10.65 3.80
C GLY A 67 0.38 -9.58 4.57
N HIS A 68 -0.19 -8.38 4.71
CA HIS A 68 0.48 -7.31 5.44
C HIS A 68 0.72 -7.68 6.91
N ASP A 69 1.94 -7.43 7.41
CA ASP A 69 2.21 -7.54 8.83
C ASP A 69 1.40 -6.47 9.60
N PRO A 70 0.76 -6.81 10.72
CA PRO A 70 0.03 -5.86 11.57
C PRO A 70 0.82 -4.59 11.92
N GLY A 71 2.15 -4.71 12.11
CA GLY A 71 3.05 -3.61 12.36
C GLY A 71 3.26 -2.68 11.16
N TYR A 72 3.19 -3.21 9.94
CA TYR A 72 3.21 -2.41 8.72
C TYR A 72 1.97 -1.51 8.66
N SER A 73 0.77 -2.08 8.79
CA SER A 73 -0.49 -1.33 8.77
C SER A 73 -0.52 -0.25 9.85
N ALA A 74 -0.12 -0.61 11.08
CA ALA A 74 -0.07 0.32 12.20
C ALA A 74 0.89 1.50 11.95
N THR A 75 2.06 1.21 11.37
CA THR A 75 3.07 2.23 11.04
C THR A 75 2.60 3.13 9.91
N ARG A 76 2.02 2.58 8.84
CA ARG A 76 1.51 3.36 7.71
C ARG A 76 0.39 4.29 8.14
N ILE A 77 -0.57 3.81 8.94
CA ILE A 77 -1.65 4.66 9.48
C ILE A 77 -1.07 5.83 10.28
N ARG A 78 -0.10 5.56 11.17
CA ARG A 78 0.47 6.59 12.07
C ARG A 78 1.47 7.54 11.43
N THR A 79 2.06 7.18 10.31
CA THR A 79 3.11 8.00 9.67
C THR A 79 2.70 8.55 8.31
N SER A 80 1.55 8.16 7.78
CA SER A 80 1.04 8.62 6.48
C SER A 80 0.90 10.13 6.39
N GLY A 81 1.12 10.68 5.20
CA GLY A 81 0.92 12.08 4.90
C GLY A 81 2.11 12.72 4.22
N ARG A 82 1.92 13.95 3.75
CA ARG A 82 2.92 14.63 2.92
C ARG A 82 4.23 14.84 3.70
N SER A 83 5.33 14.39 3.11
CA SER A 83 6.67 14.53 3.66
C SER A 83 7.15 15.99 3.77
N ASP A 84 6.50 16.92 3.06
CA ASP A 84 6.76 18.37 3.10
C ASP A 84 5.94 19.13 4.16
N SER A 85 5.27 18.41 5.09
CA SER A 85 4.45 19.01 6.13
C SER A 85 5.26 19.95 7.03
N ALA A 86 4.86 21.23 7.06
CA ALA A 86 5.44 22.24 7.97
C ALA A 86 5.08 22.04 9.45
N VAL A 87 4.19 21.08 9.75
CA VAL A 87 3.63 20.83 11.09
C VAL A 87 4.06 19.48 11.65
N TYR A 88 4.32 18.49 10.81
CA TYR A 88 4.65 17.11 11.19
C TYR A 88 5.90 16.66 10.44
N GLU A 89 7.01 16.50 11.15
CA GLU A 89 8.27 15.99 10.59
C GLU A 89 8.28 14.45 10.58
N GLY A 90 8.74 13.82 9.49
CA GLY A 90 8.93 12.37 9.42
C GLY A 90 7.73 11.56 8.88
N LEU A 91 6.82 12.20 8.14
CA LEU A 91 5.74 11.51 7.44
C LEU A 91 6.27 10.71 6.25
N THR A 92 5.63 9.56 5.97
CA THR A 92 6.06 8.59 4.96
C THR A 92 5.76 8.99 3.52
N GLY A 93 5.10 10.12 3.27
CA GLY A 93 4.76 10.59 1.92
C GLY A 93 3.38 10.10 1.46
N GLY A 94 3.02 10.46 0.22
CA GLY A 94 1.76 10.09 -0.40
C GLY A 94 0.55 10.97 -0.06
N VAL A 95 -0.58 10.61 -0.67
CA VAL A 95 -1.87 11.32 -0.56
C VAL A 95 -2.73 10.86 0.63
N MET A 96 -2.33 9.77 1.30
CA MET A 96 -3.02 9.26 2.48
C MET A 96 -2.95 10.30 3.61
N PRO A 97 -4.08 10.75 4.17
CA PRO A 97 -4.09 11.77 5.22
C PRO A 97 -3.35 11.30 6.49
N PHE A 98 -2.71 12.23 7.20
CA PHE A 98 -2.11 11.94 8.50
C PHE A 98 -3.17 11.72 9.60
N TRP A 99 -3.06 10.60 10.31
CA TRP A 99 -3.93 10.18 11.42
C TRP A 99 -3.20 10.28 12.75
N ALA A 100 -3.15 11.49 13.31
CA ALA A 100 -2.64 11.72 14.67
C ALA A 100 -3.43 10.92 15.71
N SER A 101 -2.84 10.70 16.89
CA SER A 101 -3.54 10.12 18.06
C SER A 101 -4.84 10.85 18.43
N ASP A 102 -4.94 12.14 18.09
CA ASP A 102 -6.12 12.97 18.33
C ASP A 102 -7.26 12.73 17.31
N ARG A 103 -6.97 12.06 16.19
CA ARG A 103 -7.94 11.70 15.16
C ARG A 103 -8.23 10.20 15.10
N LEU A 104 -7.27 9.40 15.53
CA LEU A 104 -7.39 7.95 15.64
C LEU A 104 -6.63 7.52 16.90
N SER A 105 -7.36 7.12 17.92
CA SER A 105 -6.78 6.66 19.18
C SER A 105 -5.98 5.37 19.01
N ASP A 106 -5.19 5.01 20.03
CA ASP A 106 -4.47 3.73 20.02
C ASP A 106 -5.42 2.53 20.03
N ALA A 107 -6.57 2.64 20.70
CA ALA A 107 -7.60 1.59 20.69
C ALA A 107 -8.18 1.38 19.28
N GLU A 108 -8.61 2.46 18.62
CA GLU A 108 -9.15 2.38 17.26
C GLU A 108 -8.10 1.91 16.25
N LEU A 109 -6.81 2.21 16.48
CA LEU A 109 -5.73 1.67 15.67
C LEU A 109 -5.61 0.15 15.84
N LEU A 110 -5.70 -0.37 17.07
CA LEU A 110 -5.68 -1.81 17.33
C LEU A 110 -6.87 -2.50 16.68
N ASP A 111 -8.05 -1.91 16.76
CA ASP A 111 -9.27 -2.41 16.14
C ASP A 111 -9.12 -2.47 14.61
N LEU A 112 -8.61 -1.40 13.97
CA LEU A 112 -8.31 -1.37 12.54
C LEU A 112 -7.28 -2.43 12.12
N VAL A 113 -6.21 -2.58 12.89
CA VAL A 113 -5.16 -3.56 12.62
C VAL A 113 -5.71 -4.99 12.74
N ALA A 114 -6.57 -5.25 13.73
CA ALA A 114 -7.24 -6.53 13.88
C ALA A 114 -8.18 -6.83 12.71
N TYR A 115 -8.97 -5.83 12.28
CA TYR A 115 -9.86 -5.96 11.12
C TYR A 115 -9.09 -6.26 9.82
N LEU A 116 -8.01 -5.51 9.55
CA LEU A 116 -7.20 -5.74 8.35
C LEU A 116 -6.52 -7.10 8.39
N ALA A 117 -6.00 -7.52 9.54
CA ALA A 117 -5.36 -8.83 9.70
C ALA A 117 -6.33 -10.01 9.51
N GLU A 118 -7.60 -9.89 9.92
CA GLU A 118 -8.64 -10.90 9.64
C GLU A 118 -9.11 -10.86 8.18
N SER A 119 -9.04 -9.69 7.54
CA SER A 119 -9.39 -9.52 6.13
C SER A 119 -8.29 -10.04 5.19
N GLU A 120 -7.14 -10.46 5.71
CA GLU A 120 -6.13 -11.20 4.96
C GLU A 120 -6.57 -12.67 4.79
N PRO A 121 -6.46 -13.26 3.59
CA PRO A 121 -6.80 -14.65 3.38
C PRO A 121 -5.88 -15.58 4.21
N ASP A 122 -6.49 -16.52 4.95
CA ASP A 122 -5.80 -17.50 5.79
C ASP A 122 -4.89 -18.39 4.91
N PRO A 123 -3.57 -18.49 5.20
CA PRO A 123 -2.65 -19.31 4.40
C PRO A 123 -2.85 -20.84 4.58
N THR A 124 -3.87 -21.31 5.31
CA THR A 124 -3.95 -22.72 5.75
C THR A 124 -5.12 -23.57 5.25
N THR A 125 -6.00 -23.12 4.36
CA THR A 125 -7.04 -24.01 3.79
C THR A 125 -6.67 -24.51 2.39
N SER A 126 -5.73 -25.47 2.34
CA SER A 126 -5.59 -26.43 1.26
C SER A 126 -6.16 -27.78 1.71
N ASP A 127 -7.00 -28.35 0.84
CA ASP A 127 -7.41 -29.75 0.76
C ASP A 127 -8.57 -30.25 1.65
N GLY A 128 -9.73 -30.35 1.01
CA GLY A 128 -10.89 -31.11 1.47
C GLY A 128 -11.82 -31.44 0.31
N ASP A 129 -11.38 -32.36 -0.54
CA ASP A 129 -12.12 -33.00 -1.64
C ASP A 129 -13.53 -33.45 -1.21
N GLY A 130 -14.56 -33.07 -1.97
CA GLY A 130 -15.96 -33.31 -1.65
C GLY A 130 -16.91 -32.89 -2.77
N ASP A 131 -16.99 -33.74 -3.79
CA ASP A 131 -17.98 -33.75 -4.87
C ASP A 131 -19.43 -33.65 -4.33
N ASP A 132 -20.16 -32.58 -4.64
CA ASP A 132 -21.58 -32.64 -4.99
C ASP A 132 -22.03 -31.39 -5.77
N ASP A 133 -22.69 -31.68 -6.88
CA ASP A 133 -23.34 -30.80 -7.84
C ASP A 133 -24.41 -29.93 -7.18
N THR A 134 -24.30 -28.60 -7.31
CA THR A 134 -25.42 -27.73 -7.71
C THR A 134 -24.92 -26.32 -8.04
N THR A 135 -24.97 -26.03 -9.33
CA THR A 135 -25.11 -24.71 -9.98
C THR A 135 -25.65 -23.59 -9.07
N THR A 136 -24.92 -22.46 -8.95
CA THR A 136 -25.37 -21.08 -9.30
C THR A 136 -24.50 -20.00 -8.64
N THR A 137 -24.16 -19.00 -9.48
CA THR A 137 -23.64 -17.65 -9.22
C THR A 137 -22.24 -17.51 -8.68
N GLY A 138 -21.38 -16.93 -9.53
CA GLY A 138 -19.97 -16.73 -9.26
C GLY A 138 -19.70 -15.61 -8.28
N ASP A 139 -18.52 -15.73 -7.69
CA ASP A 139 -17.70 -14.68 -7.15
C ASP A 139 -16.27 -15.14 -7.43
N GLY A 140 -15.55 -14.35 -8.23
CA GLY A 140 -14.21 -14.67 -8.68
C GLY A 140 -13.21 -14.31 -7.61
N ASP A 141 -12.60 -15.31 -7.02
CA ASP A 141 -11.30 -15.24 -6.36
C ASP A 141 -10.72 -16.66 -6.27
N GLY A 142 -9.46 -16.84 -6.71
CA GLY A 142 -8.62 -17.87 -6.10
C GLY A 142 -7.74 -18.76 -6.98
N ASP A 143 -7.71 -18.62 -8.30
CA ASP A 143 -6.61 -19.18 -9.10
C ASP A 143 -6.46 -18.39 -10.40
N CYS A 144 -5.27 -17.84 -10.61
CA CYS A 144 -4.94 -17.25 -11.88
C CYS A 144 -4.75 -18.38 -12.86
N GLU A 145 -5.69 -18.49 -13.80
CA GLU A 145 -5.70 -19.59 -14.76
C GLU A 145 -4.41 -19.54 -15.62
N LEU A 146 -4.15 -20.61 -16.37
CA LEU A 146 -3.02 -20.71 -17.31
C LEU A 146 -3.49 -20.62 -18.76
N THR A 147 -4.44 -19.73 -19.05
CA THR A 147 -5.15 -19.71 -20.34
C THR A 147 -4.63 -18.66 -21.31
N SER A 148 -3.86 -17.69 -20.83
CA SER A 148 -3.35 -16.56 -21.59
C SER A 148 -2.34 -17.03 -22.64
N ALA A 149 -2.54 -16.54 -23.87
CA ALA A 149 -1.58 -16.74 -24.96
C ALA A 149 -0.24 -16.01 -24.73
N ARG A 150 -0.14 -15.20 -23.66
CA ARG A 150 1.05 -14.44 -23.30
C ARG A 150 1.93 -15.11 -22.25
N ILE A 151 1.53 -16.26 -21.72
CA ILE A 151 2.38 -17.03 -20.81
C ILE A 151 3.71 -17.36 -21.50
N GLY A 152 4.82 -17.13 -20.80
CA GLY A 152 6.19 -17.27 -21.28
C GLY A 152 6.73 -16.07 -22.06
N TRP A 153 5.94 -15.01 -22.26
CA TRP A 153 6.47 -13.76 -22.82
C TRP A 153 7.39 -13.08 -21.81
N LYS A 154 8.46 -12.45 -22.33
CA LYS A 154 9.51 -11.86 -21.51
C LYS A 154 9.76 -10.41 -21.82
N ALA A 155 10.10 -9.63 -20.79
CA ALA A 155 10.55 -8.26 -20.88
C ALA A 155 11.89 -8.12 -20.13
N GLU A 156 12.92 -7.64 -20.81
CA GLU A 156 14.19 -7.27 -20.18
C GLU A 156 14.08 -5.85 -19.65
N LEU A 157 14.29 -5.66 -18.35
CA LEU A 157 14.25 -4.35 -17.73
C LEU A 157 15.50 -3.54 -18.11
N VAL A 158 15.28 -2.39 -18.72
CA VAL A 158 16.32 -1.43 -19.05
C VAL A 158 16.44 -0.40 -17.93
N ASN A 159 17.63 -0.27 -17.36
CA ASN A 159 17.91 0.73 -16.33
C ASN A 159 17.84 2.15 -16.90
N TYR A 160 17.04 3.02 -16.28
CA TYR A 160 17.14 4.47 -16.43
C TYR A 160 17.74 5.13 -15.19
N PHE A 161 17.28 4.71 -14.01
CA PHE A 161 17.71 5.20 -12.71
C PHE A 161 17.76 4.05 -11.68
N HIS A 162 18.43 4.30 -10.55
CA HIS A 162 18.37 3.44 -9.38
C HIS A 162 18.81 1.97 -9.56
N GLY A 163 19.53 1.65 -10.64
CA GLY A 163 20.10 0.31 -10.86
C GLY A 163 19.05 -0.75 -11.19
N VAL A 164 17.93 -0.36 -11.80
CA VAL A 164 16.85 -1.27 -12.20
C VAL A 164 17.35 -2.30 -13.21
N GLY A 165 17.10 -3.58 -12.95
CA GLY A 165 17.45 -4.66 -13.86
C GLY A 165 16.73 -5.94 -13.51
N GLY A 166 16.80 -6.92 -14.41
CA GLY A 166 16.13 -8.21 -14.28
C GLY A 166 15.33 -8.55 -15.52
N THR A 167 14.78 -9.76 -15.52
CA THR A 167 13.97 -10.30 -16.61
C THR A 167 12.59 -10.63 -16.06
N ALA A 168 11.57 -9.95 -16.56
CA ALA A 168 10.16 -10.19 -16.23
C ALA A 168 9.58 -11.24 -17.19
N GLU A 169 8.86 -12.23 -16.68
CA GLU A 169 8.21 -13.31 -17.42
C GLU A 169 6.76 -13.46 -16.94
N ILE A 170 5.81 -13.49 -17.87
CA ILE A 170 4.42 -13.80 -17.56
C ILE A 170 4.34 -15.31 -17.31
N ILE A 171 4.03 -15.73 -16.08
CA ILE A 171 4.00 -17.15 -15.70
C ILE A 171 2.58 -17.73 -15.67
N ASP A 172 1.58 -16.87 -15.49
CA ASP A 172 0.15 -17.22 -15.51
C ASP A 172 -0.71 -16.00 -15.89
N ASP A 173 -2.03 -16.13 -15.85
CA ASP A 173 -2.97 -15.10 -16.34
C ASP A 173 -3.02 -13.83 -15.49
N CYS A 174 -2.36 -13.81 -14.33
CA CYS A 174 -2.30 -12.64 -13.47
C CYS A 174 -0.91 -12.37 -12.88
N THR A 175 0.07 -13.23 -13.09
CA THR A 175 1.37 -13.15 -12.42
C THR A 175 2.51 -12.96 -13.39
N VAL A 176 3.37 -12.00 -13.05
CA VAL A 176 4.68 -11.79 -13.64
C VAL A 176 5.76 -12.12 -12.61
N GLU A 177 6.65 -13.04 -12.95
CA GLU A 177 7.87 -13.31 -12.20
C GLU A 177 9.02 -12.46 -12.75
N ILE A 178 9.70 -11.71 -11.90
CA ILE A 178 10.88 -10.93 -12.26
C ILE A 178 12.12 -11.57 -11.63
N THR A 179 12.94 -12.21 -12.47
CA THR A 179 14.17 -12.88 -12.03
C THR A 179 15.38 -11.96 -12.18
N ASN A 180 16.43 -12.25 -11.39
CA ASN A 180 17.65 -11.44 -11.33
C ASN A 180 17.37 -9.95 -11.06
N PHE A 181 16.32 -9.64 -10.29
CA PHE A 181 15.88 -8.28 -10.06
C PHE A 181 16.93 -7.50 -9.27
N THR A 182 17.28 -6.32 -9.77
CA THR A 182 18.18 -5.36 -9.12
C THR A 182 17.51 -4.01 -9.04
N TYR A 183 17.68 -3.33 -7.92
CA TYR A 183 17.21 -1.96 -7.66
C TYR A 183 17.81 -1.49 -6.34
N ASP A 184 18.27 -0.25 -6.24
CA ASP A 184 18.94 0.26 -5.03
C ASP A 184 18.01 0.43 -3.81
N GLY A 185 16.69 0.29 -4.01
CA GLY A 185 15.68 0.39 -2.95
C GLY A 185 15.33 1.82 -2.54
N THR A 186 15.79 2.82 -3.30
CA THR A 186 15.61 4.25 -3.01
C THR A 186 14.60 4.91 -3.94
N GLY A 187 13.74 5.75 -3.37
CA GLY A 187 12.64 6.41 -4.06
C GLY A 187 11.71 7.03 -3.02
N ILE A 188 10.46 7.29 -3.40
CA ILE A 188 9.44 7.77 -2.46
C ILE A 188 8.32 6.72 -2.31
N ASP A 189 7.72 6.35 -3.43
CA ASP A 189 6.79 5.21 -3.58
C ASP A 189 7.14 4.55 -4.90
N VAL A 190 7.75 3.37 -4.86
CA VAL A 190 8.28 2.69 -6.06
C VAL A 190 7.68 1.31 -6.17
N ARG A 191 6.96 1.02 -7.24
CA ARG A 191 6.28 -0.27 -7.42
C ARG A 191 6.56 -0.84 -8.79
N ILE A 192 6.25 -2.12 -8.98
CA ILE A 192 6.13 -2.68 -10.32
C ILE A 192 4.81 -2.22 -10.92
N TYR A 193 4.84 -1.64 -12.11
CA TYR A 193 3.69 -1.15 -12.84
C TYR A 193 3.52 -1.90 -14.16
N GLY A 194 2.30 -2.31 -14.47
CA GLY A 194 1.88 -2.71 -15.80
C GLY A 194 1.34 -1.51 -16.58
N GLY A 195 1.63 -1.44 -17.88
CA GLY A 195 1.14 -0.38 -18.74
C GLY A 195 1.18 -0.76 -20.22
N GLN A 196 0.55 0.06 -21.06
CA GLN A 196 0.48 -0.16 -22.51
C GLN A 196 1.24 0.93 -23.28
N GLY A 197 2.05 0.54 -24.26
CA GLY A 197 2.81 1.46 -25.09
C GLY A 197 3.84 2.30 -24.32
N GLY A 198 4.26 1.84 -23.13
CA GLY A 198 5.14 2.58 -22.22
C GLY A 198 4.45 3.71 -21.45
N ASP A 199 3.12 3.79 -21.48
CA ASP A 199 2.33 4.69 -20.63
C ASP A 199 2.10 4.05 -19.26
N TYR A 200 2.93 4.43 -18.29
CA TYR A 200 2.83 4.00 -16.89
C TYR A 200 2.12 5.04 -16.01
N ASP A 201 1.91 6.27 -16.52
CA ASP A 201 1.10 7.30 -15.85
C ASP A 201 -0.36 6.87 -15.77
N ASN A 202 -0.86 6.17 -16.80
CA ASN A 202 -2.18 5.54 -16.83
C ASN A 202 -2.11 4.01 -16.60
N GLY A 203 -0.98 3.52 -16.10
CA GLY A 203 -0.79 2.12 -15.75
C GLY A 203 -1.41 1.75 -14.40
N PHE A 204 -1.14 0.52 -13.96
CA PHE A 204 -1.60 0.01 -12.67
C PHE A 204 -0.45 -0.64 -11.91
N ALA A 205 -0.48 -0.51 -10.58
CA ALA A 205 0.49 -1.16 -9.71
C ALA A 205 0.22 -2.66 -9.63
N MET A 206 1.29 -3.45 -9.71
CA MET A 206 1.27 -4.92 -9.59
C MET A 206 2.00 -5.41 -8.33
N THR A 207 2.62 -4.49 -7.58
CA THR A 207 3.22 -4.76 -6.28
C THR A 207 2.95 -3.62 -5.33
N GLU A 208 3.22 -3.87 -4.06
CA GLU A 208 3.44 -2.81 -3.07
C GLU A 208 4.75 -2.06 -3.31
N ASP A 209 4.97 -1.07 -2.46
CA ASP A 209 6.19 -0.27 -2.43
C ASP A 209 7.44 -1.14 -2.20
N LEU A 210 8.43 -0.92 -3.05
CA LEU A 210 9.72 -1.60 -3.12
C LEU A 210 10.80 -0.80 -2.39
N LEU A 211 10.47 0.21 -1.60
CA LEU A 211 11.46 0.87 -0.75
C LEU A 211 12.06 -0.12 0.25
N LYS A 212 13.39 -0.30 0.19
CA LYS A 212 14.09 -1.26 1.05
C LYS A 212 15.53 -0.82 1.29
N PRO A 213 15.94 -0.58 2.56
CA PRO A 213 17.34 -0.30 2.88
C PRO A 213 18.27 -1.42 2.39
N GLY A 214 19.25 -1.07 1.57
CA GLY A 214 20.18 -2.03 0.95
C GLY A 214 19.69 -2.63 -0.37
N GLY A 215 18.48 -2.29 -0.81
CA GLY A 215 17.96 -2.61 -2.13
C GLY A 215 17.73 -4.10 -2.40
N TYR A 216 17.74 -4.41 -3.69
CA TYR A 216 17.48 -5.70 -4.32
C TYR A 216 18.69 -6.03 -5.19
N SER A 217 19.22 -7.24 -5.03
CA SER A 217 20.42 -7.67 -5.74
C SER A 217 20.27 -9.14 -6.15
N GLY A 218 19.83 -9.35 -7.39
CA GLY A 218 19.68 -10.68 -7.99
C GLY A 218 18.60 -11.53 -7.33
N VAL A 219 17.53 -10.90 -6.84
CA VAL A 219 16.41 -11.60 -6.20
C VAL A 219 15.29 -11.89 -7.20
N THR A 220 14.35 -12.76 -6.83
CA THR A 220 13.11 -12.94 -7.59
C THR A 220 12.00 -12.13 -6.92
N LEU A 221 11.26 -11.37 -7.72
CA LEU A 221 10.04 -10.68 -7.31
C LEU A 221 8.83 -11.25 -8.04
N ILE A 222 7.69 -11.24 -7.36
CA ILE A 222 6.41 -11.64 -7.93
C ILE A 222 5.54 -10.39 -8.00
N ALA A 223 5.04 -10.07 -9.18
CA ALA A 223 4.13 -8.97 -9.44
C ALA A 223 2.79 -9.53 -9.92
N LYS A 224 1.71 -9.24 -9.20
CA LYS A 224 0.38 -9.77 -9.50
C LYS A 224 -0.53 -8.66 -10.03
N LEU A 225 -1.38 -8.98 -10.98
CA LEU A 225 -2.42 -8.08 -11.42
C LEU A 225 -3.39 -7.82 -10.26
N PRO A 226 -3.80 -6.56 -10.06
CA PRO A 226 -4.85 -6.27 -9.10
C PRO A 226 -6.21 -6.80 -9.63
N PRO A 227 -7.19 -7.01 -8.73
CA PRO A 227 -8.50 -7.52 -9.11
C PRO A 227 -9.16 -6.66 -10.20
N GLY A 228 -9.71 -7.33 -11.22
CA GLY A 228 -10.34 -6.67 -12.37
C GLY A 228 -9.37 -6.26 -13.49
N GLU A 229 -8.05 -6.36 -13.28
CA GLU A 229 -7.06 -6.19 -14.34
C GLU A 229 -6.83 -7.48 -15.14
N SER A 230 -6.25 -7.35 -16.33
CA SER A 230 -6.00 -8.45 -17.26
C SER A 230 -4.64 -8.27 -17.95
N MET A 231 -3.98 -9.39 -18.26
CA MET A 231 -2.71 -9.42 -19.01
C MET A 231 -2.81 -8.77 -20.40
N ASP A 232 -4.01 -8.54 -20.92
CA ASP A 232 -4.21 -7.81 -22.18
C ASP A 232 -4.10 -6.29 -22.03
N MET A 233 -4.22 -5.76 -20.81
CA MET A 233 -4.13 -4.32 -20.52
C MET A 233 -2.70 -3.82 -20.31
N LEU A 234 -1.73 -4.73 -20.35
CA LEU A 234 -0.31 -4.38 -20.37
C LEU A 234 0.41 -4.98 -21.58
N ASP A 235 1.37 -4.26 -22.12
CA ASP A 235 2.39 -4.77 -23.05
C ASP A 235 3.82 -4.50 -22.56
N GLY A 236 3.95 -3.78 -21.44
CA GLY A 236 5.20 -3.50 -20.78
C GLY A 236 5.06 -3.40 -19.28
N ILE A 237 6.21 -3.40 -18.63
CA ILE A 237 6.37 -3.41 -17.18
C ILE A 237 7.45 -2.41 -16.78
N SER A 238 7.24 -1.66 -15.70
CA SER A 238 8.16 -0.64 -15.19
C SER A 238 8.36 -0.77 -13.70
N VAL A 239 9.57 -0.45 -13.23
CA VAL A 239 9.81 -0.02 -11.86
C VAL A 239 9.49 1.48 -11.82
N TRP A 240 8.30 1.80 -11.33
CA TRP A 240 7.71 3.13 -11.45
C TRP A 240 7.68 3.84 -10.11
N CYS A 241 8.14 5.10 -10.09
CA CYS A 241 8.03 5.97 -8.93
C CYS A 241 6.70 6.75 -8.99
N VAL A 242 5.72 6.32 -8.20
CA VAL A 242 4.34 6.79 -8.23
C VAL A 242 4.25 8.28 -7.92
N ASP A 243 4.88 8.71 -6.82
CA ASP A 243 4.78 10.08 -6.33
C ASP A 243 5.42 11.12 -7.26
N VAL A 244 6.40 10.71 -8.05
CA VAL A 244 7.15 11.61 -8.96
C VAL A 244 6.66 11.47 -10.40
N GLY A 245 6.05 10.34 -10.76
CA GLY A 245 5.65 10.03 -12.13
C GLY A 245 6.85 9.79 -13.04
N VAL A 246 7.81 8.97 -12.57
CA VAL A 246 9.05 8.70 -13.32
C VAL A 246 9.35 7.21 -13.39
N ASP A 247 9.72 6.76 -14.58
CA ASP A 247 10.17 5.41 -14.87
C ASP A 247 11.63 5.23 -14.45
N PHE A 248 11.89 4.36 -13.48
CA PHE A 248 13.25 4.01 -13.04
C PHE A 248 13.86 2.94 -13.95
N GLY A 249 13.04 2.16 -14.62
CA GLY A 249 13.47 1.20 -15.61
C GLY A 249 12.31 0.31 -16.05
N SER A 250 12.24 0.03 -17.34
CA SER A 250 11.12 -0.69 -17.93
C SER A 250 11.53 -1.62 -19.05
N GLY A 251 10.62 -2.50 -19.43
CA GLY A 251 10.75 -3.41 -20.56
C GLY A 251 9.40 -3.70 -21.19
N SER A 252 9.41 -4.04 -22.47
CA SER A 252 8.21 -4.47 -23.21
C SER A 252 8.22 -5.99 -23.36
N PHE A 253 7.07 -6.62 -23.15
CA PHE A 253 6.93 -8.06 -23.29
C PHE A 253 7.00 -8.47 -24.77
N ALA A 254 7.79 -9.50 -25.04
CA ALA A 254 7.92 -10.13 -26.34
C ALA A 254 7.71 -11.65 -26.24
N PRO A 255 7.20 -12.30 -27.29
CA PRO A 255 7.08 -13.75 -27.31
C PRO A 255 8.46 -14.44 -27.22
N PRO A 256 8.52 -15.67 -26.66
CA PRO A 256 9.76 -16.44 -26.52
C PRO A 256 10.36 -16.92 -27.85
#